data_AF-A0A816F5V3-F1
#
_entry.id   AF-A0A816F5V3-F1
#
_cell.length_a   1.000
_cell.length_b   1.000
_cell.length_c   1.000
_cell.angle_alpha   90.00
_cell.angle_beta   90.00
_cell.angle_gamma   90.00
#
_symmetry.space_group_name_H-M   'P 1'
#
loop_
_entity.id
_entity.type
_entity.pdbx_description
1 polymer ?
#
loop_
_entity_poly.entity_id
_entity_poly.type
_entity_poly.pdbx_seq_one_letter_code
_entity_poly.pdbx_strand_id
1 'polypeptide(L)'
;MIWIIVRGTENLTTSFHGFQLPPNARLTLHKIENKTYEPFAWVRLVDVPTGEGLLLSHSLAVTSGNLEFLEGCYHAYPDYAQAFPGVIIATGTEDYFDSAFYFNGGQFRFEVSGFTHFRQVSNNTLEWSAYRMHDVDPIFFDNGFRFEWRNGDVVDERGFKCIVYQDGNPIGSPTTSVVTSYAWVYTW
;
A
#
# COMPACT_ATOMS: atom_id res chain seq x y z
N MET A 1 -4.34 15.05 -1.56
CA MET A 1 -4.67 15.06 -0.11
C MET A 1 -5.82 14.09 0.08
N ILE A 2 -5.63 13.04 0.89
CA ILE A 2 -6.63 12.00 1.13
C ILE A 2 -7.28 12.31 2.48
N TRP A 3 -8.61 12.35 2.52
CA TRP A 3 -9.38 12.62 3.74
C TRP A 3 -10.14 11.36 4.13
N ILE A 4 -10.03 10.94 5.40
CA ILE A 4 -10.78 9.83 5.97
C ILE A 4 -11.55 10.36 7.18
N ILE A 5 -12.83 10.02 7.28
CA ILE A 5 -13.65 10.30 8.44
C ILE A 5 -13.79 9.00 9.24
N VAL A 6 -13.13 8.93 10.39
CA VAL A 6 -13.26 7.79 11.32
C VAL A 6 -14.34 8.12 12.34
N ARG A 7 -15.31 7.22 12.49
CA ARG A 7 -16.36 7.31 13.51
C ARG A 7 -16.33 6.06 14.37
N GLY A 8 -16.24 6.25 15.69
CA GLY A 8 -16.35 5.16 16.65
C GLY A 8 -17.75 5.07 17.24
N THR A 9 -18.10 3.91 17.78
CA THR A 9 -19.24 3.75 18.66
C THR A 9 -18.79 2.91 19.85
N GLU A 10 -19.18 3.31 21.05
CA GLU A 10 -18.80 2.61 22.28
C GLU A 10 -19.71 1.41 22.53
N ASN A 11 -19.19 0.38 23.19
CA ASN A 11 -19.94 -0.81 23.64
C ASN A 11 -20.60 -1.63 22.52
N LEU A 12 -20.17 -1.45 21.27
CA LEU A 12 -20.53 -2.34 20.17
C LEU A 12 -19.34 -3.21 19.82
N THR A 13 -19.63 -4.46 19.46
CA THR A 13 -18.66 -5.39 18.91
C THR A 13 -18.27 -4.95 17.51
N THR A 14 -16.98 -4.79 17.25
CA THR A 14 -16.45 -4.57 15.90
C THR A 14 -16.17 -5.93 15.26
N SER A 15 -16.65 -6.14 14.04
CA SER A 15 -16.38 -7.37 13.28
C SER A 15 -16.16 -7.09 11.80
N PHE A 16 -15.24 -7.84 11.18
CA PHE A 16 -14.94 -7.81 9.75
C PHE A 16 -15.19 -9.20 9.17
N HIS A 17 -16.16 -9.33 8.26
CA HIS A 17 -16.52 -10.59 7.57
C HIS A 17 -16.65 -11.82 8.49
N GLY A 18 -17.32 -11.61 9.62
CA GLY A 18 -17.56 -12.67 10.61
C GLY A 18 -16.46 -12.87 11.64
N PHE A 19 -15.30 -12.21 11.49
CA PHE A 19 -14.27 -12.16 12.51
C PHE A 19 -14.55 -11.00 13.47
N GLN A 20 -14.87 -11.31 14.73
CA GLN A 20 -15.05 -10.31 15.77
C GLN A 20 -13.69 -9.90 16.35
N LEU A 21 -13.41 -8.60 16.38
CA LEU A 21 -12.19 -8.09 16.98
C LEU A 21 -12.21 -8.28 18.51
N PRO A 22 -11.04 -8.56 19.11
CA PRO A 22 -10.90 -8.56 20.56
C PRO A 22 -11.30 -7.21 21.18
N PRO A 23 -11.85 -7.19 22.41
CA PRO A 23 -12.26 -5.94 23.08
C PRO A 23 -11.12 -4.92 23.29
N ASN A 24 -9.87 -5.41 23.35
CA ASN A 24 -8.67 -4.59 23.47
C ASN A 24 -8.13 -4.09 22.12
N ALA A 25 -8.72 -4.47 20.98
CA ALA A 25 -8.29 -3.98 19.67
C ALA A 25 -8.36 -2.45 19.57
N ARG A 26 -7.33 -1.85 19.01
CA ARG A 26 -7.20 -0.41 18.79
C ARG A 26 -6.84 -0.12 17.35
N LEU A 27 -7.60 0.78 16.73
CA LEU A 27 -7.28 1.28 15.40
C LEU A 27 -6.19 2.36 15.52
N THR A 28 -5.06 2.14 14.87
CA THR A 28 -3.91 3.04 14.85
C THR A 28 -3.61 3.48 13.42
N LEU A 29 -3.05 4.68 13.28
CA LEU A 29 -2.64 5.24 11.99
C LEU A 29 -1.12 5.14 11.84
N HIS A 30 -0.67 4.39 10.84
CA HIS A 30 0.69 4.46 10.33
C HIS A 30 0.72 5.47 9.17
N LYS A 31 1.63 6.44 9.25
CA LYS A 31 1.67 7.52 8.26
C LYS A 31 3.07 7.87 7.78
N ILE A 32 3.13 8.24 6.50
CA ILE A 32 4.25 8.89 5.84
C ILE A 32 3.69 10.18 5.23
N GLU A 33 4.36 11.31 5.43
CA GLU A 33 3.88 12.60 4.91
C GLU A 33 5.00 13.30 4.16
N ASN A 34 4.80 13.49 2.85
CA ASN A 34 5.70 14.21 1.93
C ASN A 34 7.17 13.74 2.00
N LYS A 35 7.40 12.43 2.08
CA LYS A 35 8.75 11.86 2.15
C LYS A 35 9.23 11.44 0.76
N THR A 36 10.47 11.80 0.46
CA THR A 36 11.12 11.48 -0.81
C THR A 36 11.72 10.07 -0.79
N TYR A 37 11.49 9.31 -1.85
CA TYR A 37 12.05 7.99 -2.08
C TYR A 37 12.66 7.91 -3.47
N GLU A 38 13.86 7.37 -3.56
CA GLU A 38 14.54 7.13 -4.83
C GLU A 38 13.85 6.02 -5.63
N PRO A 39 14.10 5.92 -6.95
CA PRO A 39 13.67 4.79 -7.75
C PRO A 39 14.06 3.45 -7.10
N PHE A 40 13.14 2.50 -7.12
CA PHE A 40 13.28 1.14 -6.58
C PHE A 40 13.47 1.04 -5.06
N ALA A 41 13.38 2.16 -4.32
CA ALA A 41 13.40 2.13 -2.87
C ALA A 41 12.16 1.41 -2.31
N TRP A 42 12.39 0.55 -1.32
CA TRP A 42 11.32 -0.04 -0.52
C TRP A 42 10.83 0.98 0.51
N VAL A 43 9.52 1.14 0.58
CA VAL A 43 8.80 2.04 1.46
C VAL A 43 8.07 1.21 2.51
N ARG A 44 8.50 1.31 3.77
CA ARG A 44 7.80 0.72 4.91
C ARG A 44 6.54 1.53 5.22
N LEU A 45 5.38 1.06 4.74
CA LEU A 45 4.08 1.71 4.92
C LEU A 45 3.49 1.46 6.31
N VAL A 46 3.65 0.22 6.81
CA VAL A 46 3.24 -0.21 8.16
C VAL A 46 4.41 -0.93 8.82
N ASP A 47 4.62 -0.64 10.10
CA ASP A 47 5.71 -1.20 10.90
C ASP A 47 5.21 -1.51 12.32
N VAL A 48 4.86 -2.78 12.56
CA VAL A 48 4.37 -3.29 13.84
C VAL A 48 5.29 -4.43 14.29
N PRO A 49 6.27 -4.18 15.17
CA PRO A 49 7.28 -5.19 15.50
C PRO A 49 6.75 -6.46 16.18
N THR A 50 5.64 -6.36 16.90
CA THR A 50 5.08 -7.43 17.74
C THR A 50 3.57 -7.29 17.87
N GLY A 51 2.90 -8.37 18.27
CA GLY A 51 1.47 -8.38 18.58
C GLY A 51 0.63 -8.85 17.41
N GLU A 52 -0.67 -8.87 17.62
CA GLU A 52 -1.64 -9.38 16.66
C GLU A 52 -2.47 -8.23 16.09
N GLY A 53 -3.05 -8.44 14.91
CA GLY A 53 -3.80 -7.37 14.29
C GLY A 53 -4.37 -7.67 12.91
N LEU A 54 -4.89 -6.61 12.29
CA LEU A 54 -5.26 -6.61 10.88
C LEU A 54 -5.04 -5.24 10.23
N LEU A 55 -4.63 -5.23 8.96
CA LEU A 55 -4.63 -4.03 8.12
C LEU A 55 -6.06 -3.75 7.65
N LEU A 56 -6.62 -2.60 8.03
CA LEU A 56 -7.98 -2.20 7.65
C LEU A 56 -8.01 -1.47 6.31
N SER A 57 -7.08 -0.56 6.08
CA SER A 57 -7.06 0.24 4.86
C SER A 57 -5.70 0.84 4.60
N HIS A 58 -5.47 1.16 3.32
CA HIS A 58 -4.29 1.84 2.85
C HIS A 58 -4.67 2.91 1.83
N SER A 59 -3.95 4.01 1.86
CA SER A 59 -4.14 5.16 0.99
C SER A 59 -2.78 5.69 0.60
N LEU A 60 -2.56 5.89 -0.70
CA LEU A 60 -1.29 6.33 -1.24
C LEU A 60 -1.50 7.57 -2.12
N ALA A 61 -0.69 8.59 -1.90
CA ALA A 61 -0.55 9.74 -2.78
C ALA A 61 0.92 9.91 -3.16
N VAL A 62 1.16 10.10 -4.45
CA VAL A 62 2.50 10.18 -5.04
C VAL A 62 2.60 11.41 -5.93
N THR A 63 3.65 12.19 -5.74
CA THR A 63 4.14 13.15 -6.75
C THR A 63 5.41 12.57 -7.36
N SER A 64 5.44 12.40 -8.68
CA SER A 64 6.59 11.80 -9.38
C SER A 64 6.77 12.43 -10.76
N GLY A 65 7.86 12.13 -11.44
CA GLY A 65 8.16 12.62 -12.79
C GLY A 65 7.40 11.85 -13.89
N ASN A 66 7.09 10.58 -13.66
CA ASN A 66 6.31 9.72 -14.55
C ASN A 66 5.44 8.74 -13.75
N LEU A 67 4.67 7.90 -14.44
CA LEU A 67 3.78 6.91 -13.82
C LEU A 67 4.48 5.57 -13.52
N GLU A 68 5.77 5.41 -13.78
CA GLU A 68 6.45 4.11 -13.69
C GLU A 68 6.69 3.68 -12.23
N PHE A 69 6.45 4.55 -11.25
CA PHE A 69 6.29 4.12 -9.86
C PHE A 69 5.14 3.11 -9.69
N LEU A 70 4.16 3.10 -10.61
CA LEU A 70 3.05 2.17 -10.59
C LEU A 70 3.48 0.72 -10.78
N GLU A 71 4.67 0.46 -11.34
CA GLU A 71 5.21 -0.90 -11.42
C GLU A 71 5.56 -1.48 -10.04
N GLY A 72 5.56 -0.67 -8.98
CA GLY A 72 5.86 -1.09 -7.62
C GLY A 72 4.95 -2.17 -7.06
N CYS A 73 5.52 -3.29 -6.63
CA CYS A 73 4.77 -4.34 -5.93
C CYS A 73 4.46 -3.99 -4.47
N TYR A 74 3.43 -4.65 -3.95
CA TYR A 74 3.06 -4.62 -2.54
C TYR A 74 3.36 -5.94 -1.86
N HIS A 75 4.00 -5.85 -0.69
CA HIS A 75 4.42 -7.00 0.10
C HIS A 75 3.90 -6.87 1.53
N ALA A 76 3.33 -7.96 2.04
CA ALA A 76 2.95 -8.10 3.44
C ALA A 76 3.84 -9.14 4.12
N TYR A 77 4.16 -8.89 5.38
CA TYR A 77 4.93 -9.80 6.22
C TYR A 77 4.10 -10.03 7.49
N PRO A 78 3.15 -10.99 7.48
CA PRO A 78 2.29 -11.31 8.64
C PRO A 78 3.01 -11.99 9.81
N ASP A 79 4.31 -12.25 9.66
CA ASP A 79 5.27 -12.41 10.75
C ASP A 79 6.36 -11.35 10.54
N TYR A 80 6.61 -10.51 11.53
CA TYR A 80 7.54 -9.38 11.41
C TYR A 80 8.96 -9.83 11.02
N ALA A 81 9.37 -11.04 11.42
CA ALA A 81 10.70 -11.57 11.12
C ALA A 81 10.78 -12.26 9.74
N GLN A 82 9.66 -12.43 9.03
CA GLN A 82 9.62 -13.14 7.76
C GLN A 82 10.61 -12.53 6.77
N ALA A 83 11.39 -13.40 6.12
CA ALA A 83 12.32 -12.97 5.08
C ALA A 83 11.57 -12.54 3.80
N PHE A 84 12.22 -11.71 2.98
CA PHE A 84 11.77 -11.42 1.63
C PHE A 84 11.53 -12.73 0.84
N PRO A 85 10.45 -12.85 0.02
CA PRO A 85 9.53 -11.78 -0.38
C PRO A 85 8.31 -11.58 0.53
N GLY A 86 8.19 -12.25 1.68
CA GLY A 86 6.92 -12.20 2.40
C GLY A 86 5.76 -12.77 1.56
N VAL A 87 4.56 -12.23 1.76
CA VAL A 87 3.38 -12.47 0.93
C VAL A 87 3.27 -11.34 -0.11
N ILE A 88 3.24 -11.69 -1.39
CA ILE A 88 2.98 -10.73 -2.47
C ILE A 88 1.49 -10.41 -2.47
N ILE A 89 1.13 -9.16 -2.14
CA ILE A 89 -0.25 -8.70 -2.08
C ILE A 89 -0.71 -8.18 -3.44
N ALA A 90 0.18 -7.54 -4.18
CA ALA A 90 -0.10 -7.10 -5.53
C ALA A 90 1.17 -7.02 -6.37
N THR A 91 1.01 -7.29 -7.65
CA THR A 91 2.07 -7.24 -8.64
C THR A 91 2.28 -5.85 -9.23
N GLY A 92 1.58 -4.84 -8.76
CA GLY A 92 1.66 -3.48 -9.26
C GLY A 92 0.91 -2.58 -8.31
N THR A 93 1.18 -1.28 -8.39
CA THR A 93 0.49 -0.30 -7.58
C THR A 93 -0.94 -0.15 -8.07
N GLU A 94 -1.16 -0.14 -9.38
CA GLU A 94 -2.49 -0.18 -9.97
C GLU A 94 -3.25 -1.46 -9.65
N ASP A 95 -2.56 -2.61 -9.67
CA ASP A 95 -3.14 -3.90 -9.34
C ASP A 95 -3.64 -3.91 -7.89
N TYR A 96 -2.85 -3.35 -6.96
CA TYR A 96 -3.24 -3.23 -5.55
C TYR A 96 -4.52 -2.43 -5.37
N PHE A 97 -4.74 -1.40 -6.19
CA PHE A 97 -5.93 -0.55 -6.09
C PHE A 97 -7.07 -1.00 -7.03
N ASP A 98 -7.15 -2.28 -7.40
CA ASP A 98 -8.17 -2.89 -8.27
C ASP A 98 -8.27 -2.26 -9.67
N SER A 99 -7.13 -1.94 -10.26
CA SER A 99 -7.05 -1.52 -11.65
C SER A 99 -6.03 -2.34 -12.42
N ALA A 100 -5.76 -1.92 -13.65
CA ALA A 100 -4.77 -2.53 -14.52
C ALA A 100 -4.27 -1.48 -15.53
N PHE A 101 -3.17 -1.78 -16.22
CA PHE A 101 -2.65 -0.99 -17.33
C PHE A 101 -2.53 0.51 -16.99
N TYR A 102 -1.88 0.83 -15.87
CA TYR A 102 -1.65 2.22 -15.45
C TYR A 102 -2.95 3.05 -15.31
N PHE A 103 -4.04 2.42 -14.87
CA PHE A 103 -5.36 3.04 -14.74
C PHE A 103 -5.91 3.62 -16.06
N ASN A 104 -5.66 2.96 -17.21
CA ASN A 104 -6.14 3.42 -18.51
C ASN A 104 -7.68 3.55 -18.61
N GLY A 105 -8.43 2.90 -17.72
CA GLY A 105 -9.88 3.05 -17.57
C GLY A 105 -10.33 4.37 -16.92
N GLY A 106 -9.38 5.17 -16.42
CA GLY A 106 -9.64 6.45 -15.79
C GLY A 106 -9.92 6.37 -14.28
N GLN A 107 -10.16 7.53 -13.68
CA GLN A 107 -10.42 7.67 -12.24
C GLN A 107 -11.76 7.06 -11.84
N PHE A 108 -11.79 6.34 -10.72
CA PHE A 108 -12.98 5.69 -10.18
C PHE A 108 -13.02 5.73 -8.64
N ARG A 109 -14.20 5.50 -8.08
CA ARG A 109 -14.50 5.55 -6.63
C ARG A 109 -15.52 4.47 -6.30
N PHE A 110 -15.05 3.32 -5.84
CA PHE A 110 -15.88 2.19 -5.40
C PHE A 110 -15.84 2.06 -3.87
N GLU A 111 -16.63 1.13 -3.33
CA GLU A 111 -16.73 0.93 -1.88
C GLU A 111 -15.37 0.56 -1.26
N VAL A 112 -14.63 -0.35 -1.91
CA VAL A 112 -13.38 -0.90 -1.37
C VAL A 112 -12.12 -0.37 -2.02
N SER A 113 -12.20 0.36 -3.14
CA SER A 113 -11.02 0.90 -3.81
C SER A 113 -11.35 2.09 -4.69
N GLY A 114 -10.33 2.91 -5.00
CA GLY A 114 -10.53 4.05 -5.87
C GLY A 114 -9.26 4.76 -6.30
N PHE A 115 -9.16 5.05 -7.58
CA PHE A 115 -8.19 6.00 -8.16
C PHE A 115 -8.80 7.41 -8.19
N THR A 116 -8.43 8.24 -7.21
CA THR A 116 -9.19 9.43 -6.83
C THR A 116 -8.64 10.73 -7.38
N HIS A 117 -7.35 10.82 -7.65
CA HIS A 117 -6.70 12.03 -8.16
C HIS A 117 -5.65 11.67 -9.20
N PHE A 118 -5.65 12.39 -10.31
CA PHE A 118 -4.55 12.42 -11.25
C PHE A 118 -4.43 13.78 -11.89
N ARG A 119 -3.21 14.30 -11.92
CA ARG A 119 -2.94 15.58 -12.56
C ARG A 119 -1.52 15.59 -13.08
N GLN A 120 -1.36 15.79 -14.39
CA GLN A 120 -0.09 16.22 -14.95
C GLN A 120 0.14 17.69 -14.59
N VAL A 121 1.13 17.98 -13.75
CA VAL A 121 1.46 19.35 -13.31
C VAL A 121 2.42 20.02 -14.29
N SER A 122 3.39 19.27 -14.79
CA SER A 122 4.35 19.68 -15.83
C SER A 122 4.79 18.45 -16.64
N ASN A 123 5.63 18.59 -17.66
CA ASN A 123 6.15 17.42 -18.41
C ASN A 123 6.92 16.42 -17.52
N ASN A 124 7.47 16.87 -16.39
CA ASN A 124 8.30 16.07 -15.49
C ASN A 124 7.72 16.04 -14.07
N THR A 125 6.42 16.29 -13.91
CA THR A 125 5.76 16.24 -12.60
C THR A 125 4.30 15.90 -12.79
N LEU A 126 3.85 14.87 -12.07
CA LEU A 126 2.46 14.51 -11.93
C LEU A 126 2.12 14.28 -10.46
N GLU A 127 0.85 14.36 -10.15
CA GLU A 127 0.26 14.00 -8.88
C GLU A 127 -0.73 12.85 -9.10
N TRP A 128 -0.75 11.90 -8.17
CA TRP A 128 -1.58 10.71 -8.23
C TRP A 128 -2.05 10.32 -6.82
N SER A 129 -3.27 9.82 -6.66
CA SER A 129 -3.68 9.16 -5.40
C SER A 129 -4.76 8.09 -5.55
N ALA A 130 -4.68 7.07 -4.70
CA ALA A 130 -5.69 6.03 -4.58
C ALA A 130 -5.88 5.54 -3.13
N TYR A 131 -6.96 4.78 -2.90
CA TYR A 131 -7.24 4.11 -1.64
C TYR A 131 -7.70 2.67 -1.87
N ARG A 132 -7.47 1.82 -0.87
CA ARG A 132 -8.03 0.47 -0.71
C ARG A 132 -8.50 0.25 0.73
N MET A 133 -9.67 -0.33 0.88
CA MET A 133 -10.25 -0.81 2.12
C MET A 133 -10.22 -2.34 2.11
N HIS A 134 -9.64 -2.93 3.14
CA HIS A 134 -9.61 -4.37 3.36
C HIS A 134 -10.77 -4.82 4.24
N ASP A 135 -11.96 -4.29 3.97
CA ASP A 135 -13.17 -4.74 4.68
C ASP A 135 -13.46 -6.18 4.27
N VAL A 136 -13.56 -6.47 2.96
CA VAL A 136 -13.91 -7.77 2.39
C VAL A 136 -12.77 -8.79 2.28
N ASP A 137 -11.53 -8.34 2.44
CA ASP A 137 -10.31 -9.13 2.32
C ASP A 137 -9.26 -8.72 3.38
N PRO A 138 -9.59 -8.81 4.68
CA PRO A 138 -8.71 -8.37 5.76
C PRO A 138 -7.38 -9.13 5.76
N ILE A 139 -6.28 -8.39 5.93
CA ILE A 139 -4.94 -8.95 6.06
C ILE A 139 -4.60 -9.06 7.55
N PHE A 140 -4.71 -10.27 8.09
CA PHE A 140 -4.39 -10.58 9.48
C PHE A 140 -2.90 -10.85 9.69
N PHE A 141 -2.45 -10.65 10.93
CA PHE A 141 -1.14 -11.03 11.41
C PHE A 141 -1.20 -11.39 12.89
N ASP A 142 -0.31 -12.28 13.33
CA ASP A 142 -0.29 -12.81 14.71
C ASP A 142 1.04 -12.57 15.44
N ASN A 143 2.11 -12.20 14.73
CA ASN A 143 3.42 -11.95 15.32
C ASN A 143 4.10 -10.71 14.70
N GLY A 144 3.44 -9.57 14.81
CA GLY A 144 3.84 -8.33 14.18
C GLY A 144 3.59 -8.31 12.68
N PHE A 145 3.78 -7.15 12.07
CA PHE A 145 3.41 -6.89 10.69
C PHE A 145 4.33 -5.88 10.03
N ARG A 146 4.69 -6.17 8.78
CA ARG A 146 5.25 -5.15 7.88
C ARG A 146 4.42 -5.13 6.61
N PHE A 147 4.13 -3.93 6.14
CA PHE A 147 3.52 -3.71 4.83
C PHE A 147 4.40 -2.75 4.05
N GLU A 148 4.81 -3.18 2.86
CA GLU A 148 5.82 -2.50 2.07
C GLU A 148 5.33 -2.30 0.64
N TRP A 149 5.72 -1.17 0.07
CA TRP A 149 5.52 -0.81 -1.33
C TRP A 149 6.86 -0.38 -1.93
N ARG A 150 7.08 -0.63 -3.21
CA ARG A 150 8.30 -0.22 -3.91
C ARG A 150 8.06 0.92 -4.89
N ASN A 151 8.93 1.93 -4.94
CA ASN A 151 8.81 3.01 -5.91
C ASN A 151 9.25 2.55 -7.33
N GLY A 152 8.34 1.93 -8.09
CA GLY A 152 8.66 1.16 -9.29
C GLY A 152 9.22 -0.21 -8.94
N ASP A 153 9.63 -1.02 -9.93
CA ASP A 153 10.19 -2.34 -9.65
C ASP A 153 11.18 -2.84 -10.72
N VAL A 154 11.77 -3.99 -10.44
CA VAL A 154 12.76 -4.68 -11.27
C VAL A 154 12.31 -6.12 -11.52
N VAL A 155 12.88 -6.76 -12.55
CA VAL A 155 12.70 -8.18 -12.85
C VAL A 155 14.01 -8.95 -12.73
N ASP A 156 13.90 -10.25 -12.49
CA ASP A 156 15.04 -11.16 -12.64
C ASP A 156 15.36 -11.45 -14.12
N GLU A 157 16.36 -12.27 -14.37
CA GLU A 157 16.77 -12.69 -15.72
C GLU A 157 15.67 -13.44 -16.50
N ARG A 158 14.65 -13.97 -15.79
CA ARG A 158 13.52 -14.69 -16.37
C ARG A 158 12.34 -13.74 -16.66
N GLY A 159 12.41 -12.50 -16.21
CA GLY A 159 11.34 -11.51 -16.35
C GLY A 159 10.31 -11.54 -15.20
N PHE A 160 10.60 -12.21 -14.08
CA PHE A 160 9.68 -12.23 -12.94
C PHE A 160 9.86 -11.03 -12.03
N LYS A 161 8.75 -10.33 -11.75
CA LYS A 161 8.65 -9.14 -10.88
C LYS A 161 8.32 -9.51 -9.43
N CYS A 162 8.47 -8.57 -8.49
CA CYS A 162 8.18 -8.71 -7.05
C CYS A 162 9.05 -9.74 -6.29
N ILE A 163 9.86 -10.55 -6.95
CA ILE A 163 10.69 -11.59 -6.30
C ILE A 163 12.18 -11.23 -6.28
N VAL A 164 12.50 -9.96 -6.55
CA VAL A 164 13.87 -9.45 -6.59
C VAL A 164 14.03 -8.28 -5.64
N TYR A 165 14.76 -8.49 -4.55
CA TYR A 165 14.95 -7.46 -3.53
C TYR A 165 15.83 -6.29 -4.04
N GLN A 166 16.97 -6.63 -4.65
CA GLN A 166 17.98 -5.72 -5.17
C GLN A 166 18.61 -6.30 -6.45
N ASP A 167 19.33 -5.47 -7.21
CA ASP A 167 20.15 -5.88 -8.37
C ASP A 167 19.40 -6.57 -9.54
N GLY A 168 18.08 -6.33 -9.66
CA GLY A 168 17.31 -6.77 -10.82
C GLY A 168 17.40 -5.80 -12.00
N ASN A 169 16.85 -6.22 -13.14
CA ASN A 169 16.73 -5.39 -14.33
C ASN A 169 15.55 -4.41 -14.17
N PRO A 170 15.77 -3.08 -14.25
CA PRO A 170 14.70 -2.09 -14.16
C PRO A 170 13.54 -2.31 -15.12
N ILE A 171 12.31 -2.13 -14.63
CA ILE A 171 11.14 -1.93 -15.49
C ILE A 171 10.93 -0.44 -15.67
N GLY A 172 11.04 0.02 -16.92
CA GLY A 172 10.97 1.44 -17.23
C GLY A 172 12.14 2.23 -16.65
N SER A 173 11.91 3.50 -16.36
CA SER A 173 12.84 4.46 -15.78
C SER A 173 12.14 5.32 -14.71
N PRO A 174 11.63 4.68 -13.63
CA PRO A 174 10.91 5.39 -12.58
C PRO A 174 11.77 6.49 -11.98
N THR A 175 11.10 7.57 -11.59
CA THR A 175 11.75 8.74 -11.01
C THR A 175 11.62 8.77 -9.49
N THR A 176 12.40 9.62 -8.85
CA THR A 176 12.23 9.95 -7.43
C THR A 176 10.79 10.39 -7.17
N SER A 177 10.19 9.84 -6.12
CA SER A 177 8.79 10.05 -5.77
C SER A 177 8.67 10.70 -4.40
N VAL A 178 7.81 11.72 -4.27
CA VAL A 178 7.37 12.27 -2.99
C VAL A 178 6.08 11.57 -2.59
N VAL A 179 6.12 10.90 -1.45
CA VAL A 179 5.09 9.95 -1.03
C VAL A 179 4.39 10.44 0.22
N THR A 180 3.06 10.37 0.21
CA THR A 180 2.21 10.44 1.39
C THR A 180 1.40 9.16 1.47
N SER A 181 1.42 8.49 2.61
CA SER A 181 0.74 7.22 2.83
C SER A 181 0.03 7.24 4.17
N TYR A 182 -1.21 6.74 4.20
CA TYR A 182 -1.99 6.52 5.42
C TYR A 182 -2.50 5.09 5.43
N ALA A 183 -2.06 4.30 6.41
CA ALA A 183 -2.50 2.95 6.63
C ALA A 183 -3.14 2.82 8.02
N TRP A 184 -4.38 2.36 8.07
CA TRP A 184 -5.10 2.14 9.32
C TRP A 184 -5.03 0.66 9.70
N VAL A 185 -4.58 0.38 10.92
CA VAL A 185 -4.28 -0.97 11.39
C VAL A 185 -4.94 -1.18 12.74
N TYR A 186 -5.67 -2.27 12.91
CA TYR A 186 -6.04 -2.72 14.25
C TYR A 186 -4.88 -3.52 14.84
N THR A 187 -4.52 -3.21 16.09
CA THR A 187 -3.59 -4.02 16.88
C THR A 187 -4.22 -4.40 18.23
N TRP A 188 -3.88 -5.55 18.78
CA TRP A 188 -4.28 -5.98 20.12
C TRP A 188 -3.21 -6.79 20.86
#